data_AF-A0A1S9RZS4-F1
#
_entry.id   AF-A0A1S9RZS4-F1
#
_cell.length_a   1.000
_cell.length_b   1.000
_cell.length_c   1.000
_cell.angle_alpha   90.00
_cell.angle_beta   90.00
_cell.angle_gamma   90.00
#
_symmetry.space_group_name_H-M   'P 1'
#
loop_
_entity.id
_entity.type
_entity.pdbx_description
1 polymer ?
#
loop_
_entity_poly.entity_id
_entity_poly.type
_entity_poly.pdbx_seq_one_letter_code
_entity_poly.pdbx_strand_id
1 'polypeptide(L)'
;MTRSLFDTPFDELPNPKQVWVGKPGSHEEGLGKLAILTPEVVANAAASEIKCGRRVTMNWEMTKLDYPNLNRQPCNHQIVPLLGGVAFDDVYSFNPQQSSQWDGLRHFSQTVPGQTDRVFYGGTTVEEINDRQNDRIGLQHWAKEGIAGRGVLIDYASWAENKGIKYSTFSTHQVRLQAILEIAKESNITFQKGDILFVRIGVTKEWDTIMTDAQKRDYSDNPRPEHAGVEATTDVLRWLWDTGFAAIASDAISWEVYPPQSPDIFLHEYILAGWGCPIGELFDLEALAQVCQELGRWTFFVTSVPLNMPVGQYGGGLHYSDVPPNDRISFQKTVYVTMVMYGPTAYVTKVLLLWIMARVFTPFRKAVLFIYGFMALMLAYYIPAVIVKIRICDPISLFWDVKVEGTCLDETSIILADAVVSSVSDLIILFLPLPLTMTLQMSKKKKMRVIAILGAGGIAVAASIIRLVLIVLTGQSKDATLAFMRINMLGNAEVAIGVICTCLPALSALVKRVFNEYSSDKQTYESEYKLTSMNNQTKTERSRKQVTVQEADSDEDMLVSNAQSNPTQTTIYGDAEERGFSHASTVGGIGITRTVNVSTSVESRSH
;
A
#
# COMPACT_ATOMS: atom_id res chain seq x y z
N MET A 1 -4.83 -34.04 11.74
CA MET A 1 -4.36 -32.65 11.91
C MET A 1 -3.31 -32.65 13.00
N THR A 2 -2.18 -31.98 12.80
CA THR A 2 -1.25 -31.65 13.89
C THR A 2 -1.95 -30.65 14.84
N ARG A 3 -1.93 -30.93 16.15
CA ARG A 3 -2.43 -30.03 17.20
C ARG A 3 -1.69 -28.68 17.08
N SER A 4 -2.38 -27.54 17.18
CA SER A 4 -1.71 -26.24 17.12
C SER A 4 -0.87 -26.06 18.38
N LEU A 5 0.24 -25.32 18.30
CA LEU A 5 1.06 -25.03 19.48
C LEU A 5 0.25 -24.24 20.54
N PHE A 6 -0.69 -23.41 20.07
CA PHE A 6 -1.66 -22.68 20.90
C PHE A 6 -2.76 -23.57 21.54
N ASP A 7 -2.78 -24.89 21.27
CA ASP A 7 -3.68 -25.84 21.91
C ASP A 7 -2.97 -26.67 23.01
N THR A 8 -1.68 -26.43 23.24
CA THR A 8 -0.88 -27.08 24.29
C THR A 8 -1.04 -26.28 25.59
N PRO A 9 -1.49 -26.89 26.71
CA PRO A 9 -1.58 -26.23 28.00
C PRO A 9 -0.24 -25.66 28.47
N PHE A 10 -0.27 -24.58 29.24
CA PHE A 10 0.91 -23.87 29.71
C PHE A 10 1.92 -24.79 30.44
N ASP A 11 1.41 -25.65 31.32
CA ASP A 11 2.25 -26.60 32.09
C ASP A 11 2.75 -27.80 31.24
N GLU A 12 2.26 -27.98 30.00
CA GLU A 12 2.78 -28.96 29.02
C GLU A 12 3.83 -28.35 28.06
N LEU A 13 4.09 -27.03 28.12
CA LEU A 13 5.06 -26.37 27.25
C LEU A 13 6.51 -26.75 27.62
N PRO A 14 7.37 -27.17 26.66
CA PRO A 14 8.78 -27.49 26.93
C PRO A 14 9.60 -26.31 27.49
N ASN A 15 9.22 -25.09 27.11
CA ASN A 15 9.74 -23.85 27.69
C ASN A 15 8.61 -22.80 27.70
N PRO A 16 7.88 -22.60 28.81
CA PRO A 16 6.77 -21.66 28.87
C PRO A 16 7.16 -20.19 28.64
N LYS A 17 8.45 -19.84 28.75
CA LYS A 17 8.97 -18.49 28.46
C LYS A 17 9.25 -18.26 26.97
N GLN A 18 9.39 -19.31 26.16
CA GLN A 18 9.88 -19.21 24.78
C GLN A 18 9.06 -20.10 23.84
N VAL A 19 7.97 -19.54 23.31
CA VAL A 19 6.99 -20.24 22.47
C VAL A 19 6.84 -19.51 21.14
N TRP A 20 7.84 -19.69 20.28
CA TRP A 20 7.88 -19.05 18.96
C TRP A 20 7.14 -19.89 17.90
N VAL A 21 6.33 -19.22 17.09
CA VAL A 21 5.45 -19.81 16.08
C VAL A 21 5.87 -19.32 14.69
N GLY A 22 5.73 -20.19 13.70
CA GLY A 22 6.24 -19.94 12.35
C GLY A 22 7.74 -20.22 12.22
N LYS A 23 8.25 -20.02 11.01
CA LYS A 23 9.70 -20.03 10.70
C LYS A 23 10.23 -18.60 10.60
N PRO A 24 11.55 -18.37 10.78
CA PRO A 24 12.17 -17.08 10.47
C PRO A 24 11.75 -16.52 9.11
N GLY A 25 11.19 -15.30 9.12
CA GLY A 25 10.68 -14.60 7.93
C GLY A 25 9.34 -15.09 7.38
N SER A 26 8.65 -16.01 8.07
CA SER A 26 7.32 -16.47 7.69
C SER A 26 6.22 -15.46 8.09
N HIS A 27 5.07 -15.55 7.41
CA HIS A 27 3.88 -14.79 7.76
C HIS A 27 3.40 -15.09 9.20
N GLU A 28 3.47 -16.35 9.62
CA GLU A 28 3.09 -16.80 10.97
C GLU A 28 3.99 -16.19 12.05
N GLU A 29 5.31 -16.12 11.81
CA GLU A 29 6.25 -15.43 12.72
C GLU A 29 5.96 -13.92 12.76
N GLY A 30 5.63 -13.31 11.62
CA GLY A 30 5.24 -11.90 11.55
C GLY A 30 3.98 -11.56 12.33
N LEU A 31 3.02 -12.50 12.46
CA LEU A 31 1.80 -12.32 13.25
C LEU A 31 1.96 -12.68 14.74
N GLY A 32 2.80 -13.67 15.07
CA GLY A 32 2.87 -14.21 16.43
C GLY A 32 1.52 -14.77 16.89
N LYS A 33 1.04 -14.36 18.07
CA LYS A 33 -0.26 -14.80 18.63
C LYS A 33 -1.48 -14.25 17.87
N LEU A 34 -1.32 -13.22 17.02
CA LEU A 34 -2.40 -12.77 16.13
C LEU A 34 -2.80 -13.83 15.08
N ALA A 35 -1.95 -14.83 14.81
CA ALA A 35 -2.31 -15.97 13.96
C ALA A 35 -3.50 -16.81 14.50
N ILE A 36 -3.94 -16.58 15.75
CA ILE A 36 -5.18 -17.14 16.31
C ILE A 36 -6.43 -16.49 15.67
N LEU A 37 -6.34 -15.25 15.18
CA LEU A 37 -7.44 -14.50 14.56
C LEU A 37 -7.66 -14.93 13.09
N THR A 38 -7.97 -16.22 12.90
CA THR A 38 -8.30 -16.75 11.57
C THR A 38 -9.55 -16.09 11.00
N PRO A 39 -9.75 -16.09 9.66
CA PRO A 39 -10.93 -15.50 9.04
C PRO A 39 -12.27 -16.01 9.62
N GLU A 40 -12.32 -17.26 10.08
CA GLU A 40 -13.48 -17.83 10.77
C GLU A 40 -13.70 -17.21 12.16
N VAL A 41 -12.65 -17.06 12.97
CA VAL A 41 -12.71 -16.41 14.29
C VAL A 41 -13.18 -14.95 14.15
N VAL A 42 -12.61 -14.20 13.20
CA VAL A 42 -12.97 -12.80 12.96
C VAL A 42 -14.41 -12.67 12.43
N ALA A 43 -14.83 -13.53 11.50
CA ALA A 43 -16.20 -13.53 10.99
C ALA A 43 -17.23 -13.88 12.08
N ASN A 44 -16.91 -14.86 12.93
CA ASN A 44 -17.76 -15.24 14.06
C ASN A 44 -17.88 -14.10 15.08
N ALA A 45 -16.77 -13.43 15.44
CA ALA A 45 -16.79 -12.25 16.32
C ALA A 45 -17.61 -11.09 15.74
N ALA A 46 -17.47 -10.81 14.44
CA ALA A 46 -18.26 -9.78 13.77
C ALA A 46 -19.77 -10.13 13.81
N ALA A 47 -20.13 -11.39 13.54
CA ALA A 47 -21.50 -11.86 13.58
C ALA A 47 -22.09 -11.93 15.00
N SER A 48 -21.29 -12.26 16.03
CA SER A 48 -21.75 -12.41 17.42
C SER A 48 -21.85 -11.09 18.16
N GLU A 49 -20.98 -10.11 17.90
CA GLU A 49 -20.89 -8.91 18.74
C GLU A 49 -21.52 -7.65 18.12
N ILE A 50 -21.51 -7.49 16.79
CA ILE A 50 -22.04 -6.30 16.11
C ILE A 50 -23.58 -6.38 16.05
N LYS A 51 -24.24 -5.82 17.07
CA LYS A 51 -25.72 -5.86 17.21
C LYS A 51 -26.42 -4.51 17.12
N CYS A 52 -25.85 -3.45 17.70
CA CYS A 52 -26.50 -2.14 17.84
C CYS A 52 -25.88 -1.01 17.01
N GLY A 53 -24.72 -1.24 16.36
CA GLY A 53 -24.03 -0.23 15.57
C GLY A 53 -23.45 0.96 16.37
N ARG A 54 -23.52 0.96 17.71
CA ARG A 54 -22.77 1.92 18.54
C ARG A 54 -21.27 1.73 18.29
N ARG A 55 -20.56 2.85 18.16
CA ARG A 55 -19.11 2.91 17.95
C ARG A 55 -18.49 3.73 19.07
N VAL A 56 -17.35 3.27 19.58
CA VAL A 56 -16.58 3.92 20.63
C VAL A 56 -15.14 3.99 20.15
N THR A 57 -14.51 5.15 20.26
CA THR A 57 -13.06 5.27 20.08
C THR A 57 -12.38 4.86 21.39
N MET A 58 -11.29 4.11 21.28
CA MET A 58 -10.42 3.79 22.42
C MET A 58 -9.04 4.44 22.29
N ASN A 59 -8.88 5.35 21.32
CA ASN A 59 -7.67 6.16 21.20
C ASN A 59 -7.81 7.33 22.18
N TRP A 60 -6.95 7.35 23.19
CA TRP A 60 -6.65 8.52 23.97
C TRP A 60 -6.00 9.58 23.07
N GLU A 61 -6.13 10.84 23.45
CA GLU A 61 -5.70 11.95 22.61
C GLU A 61 -4.16 12.03 22.59
N MET A 62 -3.55 12.20 21.41
CA MET A 62 -2.10 12.13 21.19
C MET A 62 -1.28 13.11 22.07
N THR A 63 -1.90 14.20 22.48
CA THR A 63 -1.31 15.28 23.29
C THR A 63 -1.62 15.17 24.78
N LYS A 64 -2.53 14.28 25.21
CA LYS A 64 -2.98 14.24 26.62
C LYS A 64 -1.94 13.73 27.60
N LEU A 65 -1.00 12.88 27.18
CA LEU A 65 0.18 12.56 27.99
C LEU A 65 1.16 13.74 27.92
N ASP A 66 0.81 14.83 28.60
CA ASP A 66 1.48 16.14 28.55
C ASP A 66 2.99 16.05 28.90
N TYR A 67 3.31 15.19 29.88
CA TYR A 67 4.66 14.97 30.41
C TYR A 67 4.96 13.46 30.43
N PRO A 68 5.44 12.90 29.32
CA PRO A 68 5.73 11.48 29.22
C PRO A 68 7.07 11.13 29.91
N ASN A 69 7.06 10.14 30.80
CA ASN A 69 8.27 9.60 31.43
C ASN A 69 9.11 8.79 30.39
N LEU A 70 10.23 8.20 30.83
CA LEU A 70 11.14 7.33 30.09
C LEU A 70 11.85 8.04 28.92
N ASN A 71 12.05 9.36 29.03
CA ASN A 71 12.62 10.23 27.99
C ASN A 71 11.89 10.12 26.63
N ARG A 72 10.60 9.77 26.64
CA ARG A 72 9.77 9.71 25.42
C ARG A 72 9.54 11.13 24.90
N GLN A 73 9.60 11.33 23.58
CA GLN A 73 9.30 12.63 22.97
C GLN A 73 7.78 12.90 23.02
N PRO A 74 7.32 14.08 23.46
CA PRO A 74 5.91 14.46 23.37
C PRO A 74 5.46 14.71 21.92
N CYS A 75 4.15 14.56 21.68
CA CYS A 75 3.55 14.71 20.37
C CYS A 75 3.47 16.20 19.99
N ASN A 76 4.09 16.53 18.85
CA ASN A 76 4.01 17.84 18.22
C ASN A 76 3.22 17.75 16.91
N HIS A 77 2.26 18.67 16.74
CA HIS A 77 1.47 18.83 15.52
C HIS A 77 1.76 20.21 14.91
N GLN A 78 2.09 20.25 13.62
CA GLN A 78 2.34 21.46 12.85
C GLN A 78 1.44 21.49 11.62
N ILE A 79 0.65 22.55 11.49
CA ILE A 79 -0.17 22.83 10.31
C ILE A 79 0.69 23.59 9.28
N VAL A 80 0.71 23.11 8.03
CA VAL A 80 1.51 23.64 6.92
C VAL A 80 0.59 24.24 5.85
N PRO A 81 0.53 25.58 5.70
CA PRO A 81 -0.29 26.21 4.67
C PRO A 81 0.28 25.99 3.27
N LEU A 82 -0.56 25.53 2.36
CA LEU A 82 -0.28 25.35 0.94
C LEU A 82 -1.01 26.41 0.10
N LEU A 83 -0.46 26.71 -1.09
CA LEU A 83 -1.11 27.57 -2.10
C LEU A 83 -1.57 28.94 -1.56
N GLY A 84 -0.88 29.51 -0.57
CA GLY A 84 -1.26 30.77 0.07
C GLY A 84 -2.42 30.66 1.06
N GLY A 85 -2.67 29.47 1.63
CA GLY A 85 -3.75 29.21 2.58
C GLY A 85 -5.04 28.66 1.95
N VAL A 86 -4.99 28.24 0.68
CA VAL A 86 -6.12 27.58 -0.01
C VAL A 86 -6.25 26.10 0.42
N ALA A 87 -5.16 25.48 0.84
CA ALA A 87 -5.13 24.15 1.43
C ALA A 87 -4.12 24.12 2.60
N PHE A 88 -4.20 23.08 3.43
CA PHE A 88 -3.30 22.86 4.55
C PHE A 88 -2.95 21.36 4.60
N ASP A 89 -1.67 21.06 4.80
CA ASP A 89 -1.17 19.74 5.18
C ASP A 89 -0.83 19.75 6.68
N ASP A 90 -0.74 18.57 7.29
CA ASP A 90 -0.36 18.40 8.70
C ASP A 90 0.93 17.57 8.82
N VAL A 91 1.80 17.98 9.75
CA VAL A 91 3.01 17.24 10.14
C VAL A 91 2.90 16.85 11.61
N TYR A 92 3.03 15.56 11.88
CA TYR A 92 3.06 15.00 13.23
C TYR A 92 4.46 14.46 13.54
N SER A 93 4.99 14.80 14.71
CA SER A 93 6.21 14.22 15.26
C SER A 93 5.92 13.75 16.68
N PHE A 94 5.97 12.44 16.89
CA PHE A 94 5.57 11.80 18.15
C PHE A 94 6.34 10.50 18.36
N ASN A 95 6.47 10.08 19.62
CA ASN A 95 6.93 8.75 19.94
C ASN A 95 5.72 7.76 19.87
N PRO A 96 5.77 6.64 19.13
CA PRO A 96 4.65 5.71 19.03
C PRO A 96 4.23 5.04 20.35
N GLN A 97 5.04 5.16 21.41
CA GLN A 97 4.76 4.70 22.77
C GLN A 97 4.31 5.84 23.71
N GLN A 98 3.61 6.87 23.22
CA GLN A 98 3.28 8.08 24.00
C GLN A 98 1.76 8.35 24.12
N SER A 99 0.93 7.49 23.54
CA SER A 99 -0.54 7.52 23.63
C SER A 99 -1.04 6.08 23.38
N SER A 100 -2.32 5.86 23.06
CA SER A 100 -2.85 4.51 22.81
C SER A 100 -2.05 3.78 21.74
N GLN A 101 -1.42 2.68 22.13
CA GLN A 101 -0.35 2.03 21.37
C GLN A 101 -0.53 0.51 21.32
N TRP A 102 0.09 -0.11 20.32
CA TRP A 102 0.39 -1.54 20.32
C TRP A 102 1.89 -1.72 20.30
N ASP A 103 2.40 -2.46 21.27
CA ASP A 103 3.80 -2.86 21.30
C ASP A 103 4.02 -3.99 20.30
N GLY A 104 4.79 -3.68 19.27
CA GLY A 104 5.24 -4.65 18.28
C GLY A 104 6.29 -5.60 18.85
N LEU A 105 6.48 -6.74 18.20
CA LEU A 105 7.42 -7.80 18.61
C LEU A 105 8.90 -7.35 18.73
N ARG A 106 9.23 -6.19 18.18
CA ARG A 106 10.53 -5.50 18.28
C ARG A 106 10.66 -4.57 19.51
N HIS A 107 9.61 -4.36 20.30
CA HIS A 107 9.60 -3.37 21.38
C HIS A 107 10.43 -3.83 22.59
N PHE A 108 10.22 -5.06 23.05
CA PHE A 108 10.87 -5.62 24.23
C PHE A 108 11.50 -6.98 23.94
N SER A 109 12.67 -7.26 24.53
CA SER A 109 13.42 -8.51 24.40
C SER A 109 13.28 -9.37 25.67
N GLN A 110 13.79 -10.60 25.67
CA GLN A 110 13.88 -11.48 26.84
C GLN A 110 15.31 -11.94 27.12
N THR A 111 15.56 -12.36 28.36
CA THR A 111 16.74 -13.17 28.72
C THR A 111 16.52 -14.65 28.41
N VAL A 112 17.54 -15.29 27.80
CA VAL A 112 17.56 -16.74 27.49
C VAL A 112 18.64 -17.44 28.34
N PRO A 113 18.33 -18.50 29.08
CA PRO A 113 19.33 -19.24 29.87
C PRO A 113 20.51 -19.74 29.01
N GLY A 114 21.73 -19.42 29.45
CA GLY A 114 22.97 -19.81 28.75
C GLY A 114 23.40 -18.87 27.62
N GLN A 115 22.67 -17.78 27.37
CA GLN A 115 23.09 -16.70 26.46
C GLN A 115 23.38 -15.43 27.26
N THR A 116 24.39 -14.66 26.86
CA THR A 116 24.66 -13.32 27.42
C THR A 116 23.71 -12.27 26.84
N ASP A 117 23.34 -12.45 25.59
CA ASP A 117 22.62 -11.46 24.82
C ASP A 117 21.11 -11.68 24.93
N ARG A 118 20.35 -10.59 24.94
CA ARG A 118 18.88 -10.64 24.94
C ARG A 118 18.37 -10.81 23.51
N VAL A 119 17.32 -11.59 23.34
CA VAL A 119 16.68 -11.83 22.03
C VAL A 119 15.21 -11.42 22.06
N PHE A 120 14.69 -11.04 20.90
CA PHE A 120 13.29 -10.69 20.69
C PHE A 120 12.51 -11.94 20.20
N TYR A 121 11.26 -11.75 19.79
CA TYR A 121 10.44 -12.85 19.26
C TYR A 121 11.13 -13.58 18.09
N GLY A 122 10.94 -14.90 18.00
CA GLY A 122 11.60 -15.74 16.99
C GLY A 122 13.13 -15.87 17.15
N GLY A 123 13.70 -15.35 18.26
CA GLY A 123 15.15 -15.29 18.46
C GLY A 123 15.81 -14.17 17.67
N THR A 124 15.04 -13.17 17.23
CA THR A 124 15.54 -12.02 16.46
C THR A 124 16.54 -11.21 17.30
N THR A 125 17.69 -10.85 16.74
CA THR A 125 18.76 -10.16 17.50
C THR A 125 18.64 -8.63 17.47
N VAL A 126 19.46 -7.95 18.30
CA VAL A 126 19.59 -6.48 18.28
C VAL A 126 20.12 -5.99 16.93
N GLU A 127 21.03 -6.72 16.30
CA GLU A 127 21.60 -6.40 14.99
C GLU A 127 20.53 -6.51 13.89
N GLU A 128 19.71 -7.56 13.92
CA GLU A 128 18.57 -7.71 13.00
C GLU A 128 17.53 -6.59 13.15
N ILE A 129 17.28 -6.09 14.36
CA ILE A 129 16.33 -4.98 14.59
C ILE A 129 16.90 -3.63 14.15
N ASN A 130 18.21 -3.42 14.32
CA ASN A 130 18.89 -2.21 13.88
C ASN A 130 19.13 -2.17 12.36
N ASP A 131 19.16 -3.31 11.67
CA ASP A 131 19.17 -3.34 10.21
C ASP A 131 17.84 -2.85 9.64
N ARG A 132 17.86 -1.63 9.08
CA ARG A 132 16.70 -1.00 8.45
C ARG A 132 16.22 -1.67 7.16
N GLN A 133 16.97 -2.64 6.62
CA GLN A 133 16.51 -3.49 5.51
C GLN A 133 15.77 -4.75 6.01
N ASN A 134 15.99 -5.16 7.25
CA ASN A 134 15.32 -6.30 7.83
C ASN A 134 13.95 -5.87 8.38
N ASP A 135 12.88 -6.50 7.87
CA ASP A 135 11.49 -6.23 8.24
C ASP A 135 10.86 -7.35 9.10
N ARG A 136 11.62 -8.41 9.42
CA ARG A 136 11.22 -9.55 10.26
C ARG A 136 10.56 -9.07 11.56
N ILE A 137 9.44 -9.69 11.97
CA ILE A 137 8.67 -9.34 13.17
C ILE A 137 8.27 -7.85 13.32
N GLY A 138 8.27 -7.06 12.24
CA GLY A 138 7.85 -5.65 12.25
C GLY A 138 6.32 -5.45 12.16
N LEU A 139 5.84 -4.29 12.63
CA LEU A 139 4.39 -3.94 12.68
C LEU A 139 3.69 -3.94 11.31
N GLN A 140 4.43 -3.80 10.21
CA GLN A 140 3.88 -3.87 8.84
C GLN A 140 3.34 -5.27 8.48
N HIS A 141 3.66 -6.32 9.24
CA HIS A 141 2.97 -7.62 9.11
C HIS A 141 1.55 -7.54 9.68
N TRP A 142 1.36 -6.88 10.83
CA TRP A 142 0.06 -6.68 11.45
C TRP A 142 -0.79 -5.65 10.70
N ALA A 143 -0.18 -4.59 10.18
CA ALA A 143 -0.88 -3.50 9.49
C ALA A 143 -1.59 -3.92 8.18
N LYS A 144 -1.27 -5.10 7.63
CA LYS A 144 -1.90 -5.65 6.42
C LYS A 144 -3.31 -6.20 6.68
N GLU A 145 -3.54 -6.77 7.86
CA GLU A 145 -4.78 -7.47 8.24
C GLU A 145 -5.51 -6.78 9.39
N GLY A 146 -4.78 -5.99 10.19
CA GLY A 146 -5.26 -5.37 11.42
C GLY A 146 -5.36 -6.35 12.58
N ILE A 147 -5.73 -5.82 13.73
CA ILE A 147 -6.11 -6.54 14.93
C ILE A 147 -7.63 -6.42 15.03
N ALA A 148 -8.35 -7.40 14.48
CA ALA A 148 -9.81 -7.42 14.42
C ALA A 148 -10.34 -8.71 15.04
N GLY A 149 -11.33 -8.61 15.93
CA GLY A 149 -11.82 -9.79 16.67
C GLY A 149 -12.79 -9.45 17.79
N ARG A 150 -12.96 -10.38 18.73
CA ARG A 150 -13.82 -10.22 19.91
C ARG A 150 -13.02 -9.58 21.04
N GLY A 151 -13.36 -8.34 21.37
CA GLY A 151 -12.86 -7.66 22.56
C GLY A 151 -13.66 -8.05 23.80
N VAL A 152 -12.99 -8.14 24.95
CA VAL A 152 -13.59 -8.40 26.26
C VAL A 152 -13.05 -7.38 27.26
N LEU A 153 -13.94 -6.63 27.93
CA LEU A 153 -13.55 -5.63 28.93
C LEU A 153 -13.71 -6.16 30.35
N ILE A 154 -12.62 -6.08 31.12
CA ILE A 154 -12.57 -6.24 32.57
C ILE A 154 -12.46 -4.84 33.19
N ASP A 155 -13.56 -4.35 33.74
CA ASP A 155 -13.67 -3.02 34.33
C ASP A 155 -13.26 -3.03 35.82
N TYR A 156 -11.95 -3.13 36.05
CA TYR A 156 -11.41 -3.17 37.41
C TYR A 156 -11.62 -1.85 38.16
N ALA A 157 -11.47 -0.70 37.50
CA ALA A 157 -11.60 0.61 38.14
C ALA A 157 -12.98 0.82 38.79
N SER A 158 -14.07 0.55 38.06
CA SER A 158 -15.43 0.69 38.63
C SER A 158 -15.78 -0.45 39.60
N TRP A 159 -15.22 -1.65 39.44
CA TRP A 159 -15.36 -2.73 40.42
C TRP A 159 -14.68 -2.40 41.76
N ALA A 160 -13.45 -1.87 41.71
CA ALA A 160 -12.68 -1.45 42.87
C ALA A 160 -13.38 -0.32 43.63
N GLU A 161 -13.90 0.69 42.91
CA GLU A 161 -14.72 1.77 43.48
C GLU A 161 -15.96 1.22 44.23
N ASN A 162 -16.69 0.28 43.62
CA ASN A 162 -17.86 -0.38 44.24
C ASN A 162 -17.50 -1.23 45.47
N LYS A 163 -16.31 -1.84 45.50
CA LYS A 163 -15.81 -2.62 46.65
C LYS A 163 -15.11 -1.76 47.70
N GLY A 164 -15.04 -0.43 47.50
CA GLY A 164 -14.41 0.53 48.41
C GLY A 164 -12.88 0.51 48.42
N ILE A 165 -12.25 -0.11 47.42
CA ILE A 165 -10.80 -0.22 47.28
C ILE A 165 -10.27 1.11 46.74
N LYS A 166 -9.40 1.77 47.52
CA LYS A 166 -8.72 3.00 47.13
C LYS A 166 -7.28 2.71 46.74
N TYR A 167 -6.89 3.17 45.56
CA TYR A 167 -5.53 3.11 45.03
C TYR A 167 -5.28 4.33 44.14
N SER A 168 -4.03 4.54 43.74
CA SER A 168 -3.65 5.42 42.64
C SER A 168 -3.04 4.57 41.54
N THR A 169 -3.28 4.93 40.29
CA THR A 169 -2.66 4.27 39.14
C THR A 169 -1.18 4.59 38.97
N PHE A 170 -0.70 5.62 39.67
CA PHE A 170 0.72 6.02 39.73
C PHE A 170 1.37 5.50 41.02
N SER A 171 1.13 4.22 41.31
CA SER A 171 1.67 3.47 42.45
C SER A 171 1.82 1.99 42.12
N THR A 172 2.52 1.23 42.95
CA THR A 172 2.71 -0.24 42.80
C THR A 172 1.46 -1.11 43.05
N HIS A 173 0.25 -0.58 42.84
CA HIS A 173 -1.01 -1.31 43.05
C HIS A 173 -1.22 -2.45 42.05
N GLN A 174 -1.50 -3.65 42.56
CA GLN A 174 -1.63 -4.88 41.78
C GLN A 174 -3.11 -5.24 41.51
N VAL A 175 -3.49 -5.22 40.23
CA VAL A 175 -4.73 -5.83 39.73
C VAL A 175 -4.55 -7.35 39.73
N ARG A 176 -5.09 -8.00 40.76
CA ARG A 176 -4.94 -9.45 40.95
C ARG A 176 -5.81 -10.26 40.00
N LEU A 177 -5.30 -11.42 39.57
CA LEU A 177 -6.02 -12.41 38.77
C LEU A 177 -7.34 -12.81 39.43
N GLN A 178 -7.35 -12.98 40.75
CA GLN A 178 -8.56 -13.33 41.49
C GLN A 178 -9.66 -12.26 41.36
N ALA A 179 -9.30 -10.97 41.28
CA ALA A 179 -10.26 -9.89 41.04
C ALA A 179 -10.73 -9.86 39.58
N ILE A 180 -9.83 -10.10 38.61
CA ILE A 180 -10.17 -10.25 37.18
C ILE A 180 -11.21 -11.37 36.98
N LEU A 181 -10.99 -12.53 37.62
CA LEU A 181 -11.91 -13.67 37.55
C LEU A 181 -13.21 -13.44 38.32
N GLU A 182 -13.18 -12.68 39.42
CA GLU A 182 -14.40 -12.26 40.14
C GLU A 182 -15.24 -11.30 39.29
N ILE A 183 -14.62 -10.29 38.66
CA ILE A 183 -15.28 -9.39 37.70
C ILE A 183 -15.88 -10.19 36.54
N ALA A 184 -15.11 -11.09 35.94
CA ALA A 184 -15.62 -11.92 34.84
C ALA A 184 -16.86 -12.74 35.26
N LYS A 185 -16.87 -13.27 36.48
CA LYS A 185 -18.02 -14.00 37.04
C LYS A 185 -19.21 -13.09 37.36
N GLU A 186 -19.00 -11.95 38.02
CA GLU A 186 -20.06 -10.98 38.35
C GLU A 186 -20.69 -10.37 37.09
N SER A 187 -19.89 -10.16 36.05
CA SER A 187 -20.30 -9.62 34.74
C SER A 187 -20.76 -10.67 33.72
N ASN A 188 -20.84 -11.95 34.11
CA ASN A 188 -21.22 -13.09 33.25
C ASN A 188 -20.42 -13.17 31.92
N ILE A 189 -19.11 -12.96 32.02
CA ILE A 189 -18.16 -13.00 30.91
C ILE A 189 -17.66 -14.44 30.72
N THR A 190 -17.81 -14.95 29.50
CA THR A 190 -17.14 -16.19 29.05
C THR A 190 -16.06 -15.83 28.05
N PHE A 191 -14.81 -16.14 28.40
CA PHE A 191 -13.66 -16.00 27.51
C PHE A 191 -13.66 -17.08 26.42
N GLN A 192 -13.09 -16.75 25.27
CA GLN A 192 -12.98 -17.60 24.10
C GLN A 192 -11.58 -17.48 23.49
N LYS A 193 -11.10 -18.55 22.84
CA LYS A 193 -9.85 -18.52 22.09
C LYS A 193 -9.94 -17.49 20.96
N GLY A 194 -8.95 -16.61 20.87
CA GLY A 194 -8.94 -15.47 19.95
C GLY A 194 -9.54 -14.18 20.52
N ASP A 195 -9.98 -14.16 21.78
CA ASP A 195 -10.36 -12.92 22.45
C ASP A 195 -9.17 -11.95 22.55
N ILE A 196 -9.49 -10.66 22.54
CA ILE A 196 -8.58 -9.55 22.83
C ILE A 196 -9.01 -8.98 24.19
N LEU A 197 -8.17 -9.18 25.20
CA LEU A 197 -8.46 -8.80 26.58
C LEU A 197 -8.17 -7.31 26.79
N PHE A 198 -9.13 -6.56 27.32
CA PHE A 198 -8.96 -5.19 27.80
C PHE A 198 -9.15 -5.14 29.32
N VAL A 199 -8.19 -4.56 30.04
CA VAL A 199 -8.30 -4.32 31.50
C VAL A 199 -8.30 -2.80 31.73
N ARG A 200 -9.40 -2.27 32.29
CA ARG A 200 -9.50 -0.84 32.68
C ARG A 200 -9.10 -0.68 34.14
N ILE A 201 -7.96 -0.04 34.35
CA ILE A 201 -7.29 0.19 35.64
C ILE A 201 -7.47 1.65 36.09
N GLY A 202 -7.80 2.57 35.17
CA GLY A 202 -8.21 3.95 35.45
C GLY A 202 -7.15 5.03 35.18
N VAL A 203 -6.06 4.72 34.47
CA VAL A 203 -4.93 5.68 34.27
C VAL A 203 -5.39 6.94 33.54
N THR A 204 -6.14 6.80 32.44
CA THR A 204 -6.62 7.96 31.67
C THR A 204 -7.56 8.84 32.51
N LYS A 205 -8.46 8.22 33.31
CA LYS A 205 -9.33 8.90 34.27
C LYS A 205 -8.54 9.68 35.32
N GLU A 206 -7.55 9.05 35.96
CA GLU A 206 -6.74 9.70 37.02
C GLU A 206 -5.89 10.84 36.44
N TRP A 207 -5.24 10.63 35.30
CA TRP A 207 -4.43 11.65 34.63
C TRP A 207 -5.25 12.85 34.15
N ASP A 208 -6.43 12.62 33.58
CA ASP A 208 -7.26 13.69 32.98
C ASP A 208 -8.10 14.46 34.02
N THR A 209 -8.50 13.82 35.14
CA THR A 209 -9.51 14.38 36.05
C THR A 209 -9.06 14.55 37.51
N ILE A 210 -7.96 13.92 37.92
CA ILE A 210 -7.50 13.91 39.33
C ILE A 210 -6.12 14.56 39.47
N MET A 211 -5.17 14.23 38.58
CA MET A 211 -3.80 14.73 38.68
C MET A 211 -3.69 16.21 38.32
N THR A 212 -3.02 16.97 39.20
CA THR A 212 -2.60 18.34 38.90
C THR A 212 -1.39 18.37 37.96
N ASP A 213 -1.24 19.46 37.21
CA ASP A 213 -0.11 19.74 36.32
C ASP A 213 1.27 19.66 37.02
N ALA A 214 1.31 19.90 38.34
CA ALA A 214 2.50 19.67 39.16
C ALA A 214 2.79 18.17 39.35
N GLN A 215 1.78 17.38 39.76
CA GLN A 215 1.93 15.93 39.95
C GLN A 215 2.29 15.20 38.65
N LYS A 216 1.77 15.67 37.50
CA LYS A 216 2.14 15.12 36.18
C LYS A 216 3.62 15.36 35.85
N ARG A 217 4.16 16.54 36.19
CA ARG A 217 5.60 16.84 36.06
C ARG A 217 6.44 16.05 37.07
N ASP A 218 6.05 16.00 38.34
CA ASP A 218 6.73 15.19 39.36
C ASP A 218 6.80 13.71 38.96
N TYR A 219 5.72 13.18 38.34
CA TYR A 219 5.72 11.85 37.72
C TYR A 219 6.72 11.76 36.56
N SER A 220 6.73 12.70 35.62
CA SER A 220 7.62 12.69 34.45
C SER A 220 9.11 12.80 34.81
N ASP A 221 9.44 13.58 35.83
CA ASP A 221 10.81 13.81 36.31
C ASP A 221 11.31 12.68 37.24
N ASN A 222 10.43 11.79 37.70
CA ASN A 222 10.80 10.67 38.56
C ASN A 222 11.59 9.60 37.77
N PRO A 223 12.86 9.30 38.11
CA PRO A 223 13.66 8.28 37.42
C PRO A 223 13.27 6.84 37.77
N ARG A 224 12.32 6.64 38.69
CA ARG A 224 11.74 5.36 39.11
C ARG A 224 10.22 5.50 39.24
N PRO A 225 9.50 5.70 38.11
CA PRO A 225 8.06 5.82 38.15
C PRO A 225 7.42 4.52 38.66
N GLU A 226 6.27 4.65 39.32
CA GLU A 226 5.43 3.53 39.71
C GLU A 226 4.16 3.53 38.87
N HIS A 227 3.76 2.37 38.35
CA HIS A 227 2.54 2.18 37.56
C HIS A 227 1.74 1.00 38.11
N ALA A 228 0.45 1.21 38.32
CA ALA A 228 -0.49 0.14 38.60
C ALA A 228 -0.78 -0.65 37.32
N GLY A 229 -1.04 -1.94 37.47
CA GLY A 229 -1.09 -2.91 36.38
C GLY A 229 -1.51 -4.28 36.87
N VAL A 230 -1.49 -5.27 35.98
CA VAL A 230 -1.76 -6.67 36.35
C VAL A 230 -0.59 -7.28 37.14
N GLU A 231 -0.87 -8.16 38.10
CA GLU A 231 0.15 -8.83 38.91
C GLU A 231 1.02 -9.81 38.09
N ALA A 232 2.34 -9.80 38.32
CA ALA A 232 3.31 -10.63 37.61
C ALA A 232 3.46 -12.01 38.27
N THR A 233 2.57 -12.96 37.95
CA THR A 233 2.58 -14.32 38.51
C THR A 233 2.50 -15.41 37.44
N THR A 234 2.98 -16.61 37.78
CA THR A 234 2.84 -17.81 36.92
C THR A 234 1.38 -18.16 36.65
N ASP A 235 0.47 -17.85 37.57
CA ASP A 235 -0.96 -18.12 37.41
C ASP A 235 -1.61 -17.15 36.41
N VAL A 236 -1.18 -15.89 36.36
CA VAL A 236 -1.53 -14.95 35.27
C VAL A 236 -0.99 -15.45 33.94
N LEU A 237 0.27 -15.89 33.88
CA LEU A 237 0.85 -16.43 32.65
C LEU A 237 0.08 -17.66 32.14
N ARG A 238 -0.22 -18.62 33.02
CA ARG A 238 -1.04 -19.80 32.73
C ARG A 238 -2.42 -19.41 32.20
N TRP A 239 -3.12 -18.52 32.90
CA TRP A 239 -4.44 -18.06 32.49
C TRP A 239 -4.44 -17.38 31.12
N LEU A 240 -3.48 -16.48 30.87
CA LEU A 240 -3.35 -15.78 29.58
C LEU A 240 -3.01 -16.71 28.42
N TRP A 241 -2.22 -17.75 28.68
CA TRP A 241 -1.88 -18.77 27.70
C TRP A 241 -3.06 -19.71 27.41
N ASP A 242 -3.58 -20.39 28.44
CA ASP A 242 -4.60 -21.44 28.33
C ASP A 242 -5.95 -20.92 27.84
N THR A 243 -6.31 -19.66 28.15
CA THR A 243 -7.51 -19.02 27.63
C THR A 243 -7.39 -18.72 26.12
N GLY A 244 -6.17 -18.66 25.59
CA GLY A 244 -5.92 -18.48 24.17
C GLY A 244 -6.19 -17.06 23.64
N PHE A 245 -5.98 -16.02 24.47
CA PHE A 245 -6.06 -14.62 24.02
C PHE A 245 -5.09 -14.36 22.86
N ALA A 246 -5.54 -13.63 21.85
CA ALA A 246 -4.73 -13.24 20.69
C ALA A 246 -3.88 -11.98 20.95
N ALA A 247 -4.38 -11.08 21.79
CA ALA A 247 -3.69 -9.87 22.25
C ALA A 247 -4.24 -9.45 23.63
N ILE A 248 -3.49 -8.65 24.36
CA ILE A 248 -3.92 -8.05 25.64
C ILE A 248 -3.72 -6.54 25.59
N ALA A 249 -4.58 -5.79 26.25
CA ALA A 249 -4.54 -4.34 26.29
C ALA A 249 -5.03 -3.79 27.64
N SER A 250 -4.68 -2.55 27.93
CA SER A 250 -5.15 -1.80 29.09
C SER A 250 -5.12 -0.30 28.82
N ASP A 251 -5.70 0.47 29.74
CA ASP A 251 -5.51 1.92 29.81
C ASP A 251 -4.22 2.33 30.55
N ALA A 252 -3.46 1.37 31.11
CA ALA A 252 -2.29 1.64 31.93
C ALA A 252 -1.06 2.11 31.14
N ILE A 253 -0.11 2.75 31.85
CA ILE A 253 1.20 3.17 31.30
C ILE A 253 2.08 1.96 30.97
N SER A 254 2.00 0.91 31.80
CA SER A 254 2.55 -0.42 31.52
C SER A 254 1.48 -1.45 31.84
N TRP A 255 1.30 -2.48 31.00
CA TRP A 255 0.20 -3.46 31.21
C TRP A 255 0.32 -4.23 32.54
N GLU A 256 1.56 -4.53 32.95
CA GLU A 256 1.88 -5.09 34.27
C GLU A 256 2.32 -4.02 35.26
N VAL A 257 2.28 -4.34 36.56
CA VAL A 257 2.80 -3.43 37.61
C VAL A 257 4.28 -3.15 37.40
N TYR A 258 4.62 -1.86 37.43
CA TYR A 258 6.00 -1.38 37.36
C TYR A 258 6.35 -0.54 38.61
N PRO A 259 7.56 -0.68 39.19
CA PRO A 259 8.56 -1.71 38.90
C PRO A 259 8.04 -3.13 39.21
N PRO A 260 8.65 -4.19 38.64
CA PRO A 260 8.21 -5.56 38.84
C PRO A 260 8.21 -5.94 40.33
N GLN A 261 7.09 -6.48 40.80
CA GLN A 261 6.93 -6.90 42.20
C GLN A 261 7.41 -8.35 42.46
N SER A 262 7.67 -9.10 41.38
CA SER A 262 8.26 -10.44 41.40
C SER A 262 9.71 -10.35 40.90
N PRO A 263 10.69 -11.01 41.56
CA PRO A 263 12.09 -10.98 41.11
C PRO A 263 12.35 -11.81 39.85
N ASP A 264 11.53 -12.85 39.60
CA ASP A 264 11.78 -13.87 38.57
C ASP A 264 10.84 -13.77 37.35
N ILE A 265 9.79 -12.93 37.44
CA ILE A 265 8.75 -12.81 36.42
C ILE A 265 8.60 -11.35 36.01
N PHE A 266 8.82 -11.09 34.73
CA PHE A 266 8.45 -9.84 34.07
C PHE A 266 7.63 -10.19 32.83
N LEU A 267 6.34 -9.85 32.84
CA LEU A 267 5.35 -10.34 31.87
C LEU A 267 5.69 -9.89 30.44
N HIS A 268 6.27 -8.71 30.24
CA HIS A 268 6.77 -8.26 28.94
C HIS A 268 7.76 -9.24 28.29
N GLU A 269 8.63 -9.91 29.05
CA GLU A 269 9.56 -10.91 28.50
C GLU A 269 8.81 -12.15 27.98
N TYR A 270 7.80 -12.62 28.72
CA TYR A 270 7.02 -13.81 28.37
C TYR A 270 6.02 -13.53 27.25
N ILE A 271 5.21 -12.48 27.40
CA ILE A 271 4.06 -12.18 26.55
C ILE A 271 4.53 -11.69 25.18
N LEU A 272 5.43 -10.71 25.15
CA LEU A 272 5.89 -10.10 23.90
C LEU A 272 7.01 -10.92 23.24
N ALA A 273 8.17 -11.03 23.88
CA ALA A 273 9.34 -11.69 23.30
C ALA A 273 9.26 -13.23 23.35
N GLY A 274 8.51 -13.78 24.31
CA GLY A 274 8.29 -15.21 24.49
C GLY A 274 7.22 -15.79 23.57
N TRP A 275 6.03 -15.21 23.56
CA TRP A 275 4.85 -15.76 22.87
C TRP A 275 4.45 -15.01 21.60
N GLY A 276 4.98 -13.80 21.40
CA GLY A 276 4.59 -12.96 20.26
C GLY A 276 3.17 -12.41 20.39
N CYS A 277 2.72 -12.17 21.62
CA CYS A 277 1.41 -11.59 21.93
C CYS A 277 1.54 -10.06 21.98
N PRO A 278 0.75 -9.31 21.18
CA PRO A 278 0.71 -7.86 21.28
C PRO A 278 0.27 -7.41 22.67
N ILE A 279 0.92 -6.36 23.18
CA ILE A 279 0.56 -5.65 24.40
C ILE A 279 0.03 -4.27 23.99
N GLY A 280 -1.13 -3.90 24.51
CA GLY A 280 -1.79 -2.62 24.29
C GLY A 280 -1.76 -1.76 25.54
N GLU A 281 -1.33 -0.52 25.40
CA GLU A 281 -1.15 0.40 26.53
C GLU A 281 -1.83 1.74 26.23
N LEU A 282 -2.19 2.47 27.29
CA LEU A 282 -2.80 3.81 27.22
C LEU A 282 -4.07 3.91 26.35
N PHE A 283 -4.86 2.84 26.23
CA PHE A 283 -6.19 2.91 25.59
C PHE A 283 -7.16 3.74 26.43
N ASP A 284 -7.95 4.63 25.81
CA ASP A 284 -9.04 5.30 26.51
C ASP A 284 -10.25 4.38 26.63
N LEU A 285 -10.41 3.77 27.80
CA LEU A 285 -11.48 2.80 28.08
C LEU A 285 -12.68 3.41 28.81
N GLU A 286 -12.70 4.73 29.09
CA GLU A 286 -13.78 5.38 29.86
C GLU A 286 -15.14 5.28 29.14
N ALA A 287 -15.18 5.74 27.88
CA ALA A 287 -16.38 5.71 27.07
C ALA A 287 -16.83 4.27 26.76
N LEU A 288 -15.90 3.32 26.66
CA LEU A 288 -16.22 1.90 26.45
C LEU A 288 -16.86 1.30 27.70
N ALA A 289 -16.27 1.53 28.87
CA ALA A 289 -16.81 1.06 30.14
C ALA A 289 -18.24 1.58 30.38
N GLN A 290 -18.49 2.86 30.15
CA GLN A 290 -19.85 3.43 30.24
C GLN A 290 -20.81 2.72 29.29
N VAL A 291 -20.43 2.50 28.02
CA VAL A 291 -21.28 1.80 27.03
C VAL A 291 -21.52 0.35 27.41
N CYS A 292 -20.53 -0.35 27.97
CA CYS A 292 -20.67 -1.72 28.46
C CYS A 292 -21.64 -1.80 29.64
N GLN A 293 -21.55 -0.86 30.60
CA GLN A 293 -22.46 -0.74 31.74
C GLN A 293 -23.90 -0.42 31.29
N GLU A 294 -24.09 0.56 30.40
CA GLU A 294 -25.40 0.93 29.83
C GLU A 294 -26.10 -0.23 29.10
N LEU A 295 -25.34 -1.10 28.44
CA LEU A 295 -25.86 -2.23 27.67
C LEU A 295 -25.90 -3.55 28.45
N GLY A 296 -25.31 -3.62 29.64
CA GLY A 296 -25.08 -4.88 30.35
C GLY A 296 -24.24 -5.88 29.54
N ARG A 297 -23.32 -5.40 28.70
CA ARG A 297 -22.53 -6.20 27.75
C ARG A 297 -21.06 -5.83 27.78
N TRP A 298 -20.22 -6.78 28.18
CA TRP A 298 -18.77 -6.61 28.34
C TRP A 298 -17.94 -7.21 27.19
N THR A 299 -18.62 -7.63 26.11
CA THR A 299 -18.02 -8.20 24.90
C THR A 299 -18.48 -7.42 23.68
N PHE A 300 -17.55 -7.19 22.75
CA PHE A 300 -17.74 -6.29 21.61
C PHE A 300 -16.84 -6.72 20.44
N PHE A 301 -17.15 -6.25 19.23
CA PHE A 301 -16.20 -6.38 18.12
C PHE A 301 -15.21 -5.22 18.20
N VAL A 302 -13.91 -5.54 18.23
CA VAL A 302 -12.83 -4.55 18.16
C VAL A 302 -12.16 -4.63 16.79
N THR A 303 -11.75 -3.47 16.29
CA THR A 303 -10.87 -3.34 15.15
C THR A 303 -9.84 -2.25 15.45
N SER A 304 -8.57 -2.57 15.22
CA SER A 304 -7.44 -1.66 15.37
C SER A 304 -6.43 -1.98 14.27
N VAL A 305 -5.67 -0.99 13.81
CA VAL A 305 -4.61 -1.20 12.82
C VAL A 305 -3.41 -0.35 13.21
N PRO A 306 -2.22 -0.94 13.42
CA PRO A 306 -1.02 -0.15 13.66
C PRO A 306 -0.62 0.58 12.38
N LEU A 307 0.18 1.64 12.52
CA LEU A 307 0.70 2.37 11.36
C LEU A 307 1.50 1.42 10.45
N ASN A 308 1.17 1.43 9.16
CA ASN A 308 1.90 0.67 8.14
C ASN A 308 3.21 1.39 7.79
N MET A 309 4.13 1.44 8.76
CA MET A 309 5.45 2.03 8.64
C MET A 309 6.52 0.93 8.58
N PRO A 310 6.83 0.35 7.41
CA PRO A 310 8.04 -0.45 7.26
C PRO A 310 9.26 0.42 7.57
N VAL A 311 10.32 -0.19 8.11
CA VAL A 311 11.52 0.57 8.50
C VAL A 311 12.11 1.26 7.26
N GLY A 312 12.26 2.59 7.34
CA GLY A 312 12.65 3.40 6.18
C GLY A 312 14.08 3.14 5.73
N GLN A 313 14.24 2.58 4.54
CA GLN A 313 15.56 2.25 3.98
C GLN A 313 16.43 3.51 3.86
N TYR A 314 17.61 3.45 4.52
CA TYR A 314 18.66 4.47 4.51
C TYR A 314 18.23 5.91 4.89
N GLY A 315 17.07 6.08 5.55
CA GLY A 315 16.58 7.39 5.99
C GLY A 315 16.03 8.30 4.88
N GLY A 316 15.70 7.77 3.70
CA GLY A 316 15.07 8.54 2.63
C GLY A 316 13.73 9.16 3.07
N GLY A 317 13.66 10.49 3.08
CA GLY A 317 12.48 11.25 3.52
C GLY A 317 12.59 11.89 4.91
N LEU A 318 13.62 11.56 5.69
CA LEU A 318 13.96 12.28 6.93
C LEU A 318 14.72 13.58 6.63
N HIS A 319 14.74 14.53 7.59
CA HIS A 319 15.69 15.65 7.55
C HIS A 319 17.14 15.12 7.60
N TYR A 320 18.08 15.84 6.98
CA TYR A 320 19.46 15.35 6.85
C TYR A 320 20.16 15.18 8.22
N SER A 321 19.76 15.97 9.22
CA SER A 321 20.16 15.82 10.62
C SER A 321 19.81 14.44 11.20
N ASP A 322 18.65 13.90 10.83
CA ASP A 322 17.98 12.80 11.51
C ASP A 322 18.32 11.43 10.87
N VAL A 323 19.01 11.45 9.73
CA VAL A 323 19.57 10.24 9.11
C VAL A 323 20.77 9.75 9.93
N PRO A 324 20.74 8.51 10.46
CA PRO A 324 21.85 7.94 11.22
C PRO A 324 23.17 8.00 10.44
N PRO A 325 24.33 8.30 11.06
CA PRO A 325 25.60 8.44 10.34
C PRO A 325 25.98 7.23 9.46
N ASN A 326 25.63 6.02 9.91
CA ASN A 326 25.90 4.77 9.17
C ASN A 326 25.06 4.65 7.88
N ASP A 327 23.85 5.18 7.88
CA ASP A 327 22.93 5.12 6.73
C ASP A 327 23.29 6.13 5.63
N ARG A 328 23.96 7.24 5.98
CA ARG A 328 24.25 8.34 5.05
C ARG A 328 25.05 7.90 3.82
N ILE A 329 26.03 7.02 3.98
CA ILE A 329 26.83 6.47 2.87
C ILE A 329 25.96 5.63 1.94
N SER A 330 25.08 4.80 2.51
CA SER A 330 24.16 3.96 1.74
C SER A 330 23.10 4.78 1.02
N PHE A 331 22.56 5.82 1.66
CA PHE A 331 21.69 6.80 1.04
C PHE A 331 22.37 7.49 -0.16
N GLN A 332 23.60 7.98 0.00
CA GLN A 332 24.33 8.63 -1.10
C GLN A 332 24.65 7.67 -2.25
N LYS A 333 24.92 6.38 -1.98
CA LYS A 333 25.01 5.36 -3.03
C LYS A 333 23.69 5.19 -3.79
N THR A 334 22.54 5.23 -3.10
CA THR A 334 21.22 5.20 -3.74
C THR A 334 21.00 6.45 -4.59
N VAL A 335 21.32 7.65 -4.08
CA VAL A 335 21.27 8.92 -4.83
C VAL A 335 22.08 8.84 -6.13
N TYR A 336 23.33 8.37 -6.05
CA TYR A 336 24.22 8.18 -7.19
C TYR A 336 23.62 7.25 -8.26
N VAL A 337 23.19 6.04 -7.86
CA VAL A 337 22.60 5.06 -8.79
C VAL A 337 21.35 5.63 -9.45
N THR A 338 20.48 6.29 -8.69
CA THR A 338 19.27 6.92 -9.21
C THR A 338 19.58 8.04 -10.21
N MET A 339 20.57 8.90 -9.92
CA MET A 339 21.00 9.98 -10.83
C MET A 339 21.50 9.44 -12.18
N VAL A 340 22.29 8.36 -12.14
CA VAL A 340 22.82 7.69 -13.34
C VAL A 340 21.70 6.99 -14.13
N MET A 341 20.80 6.27 -13.45
CA MET A 341 19.74 5.47 -14.08
C MET A 341 18.56 6.29 -14.63
N TYR A 342 18.31 7.49 -14.09
CA TYR A 342 17.20 8.32 -14.54
C TYR A 342 17.33 8.72 -16.02
N GLY A 343 18.50 9.18 -16.46
CA GLY A 343 18.74 9.66 -17.83
C GLY A 343 18.43 8.61 -18.92
N PRO A 344 19.00 7.39 -18.85
CA PRO A 344 18.67 6.29 -19.76
C PRO A 344 17.19 5.94 -19.77
N THR A 345 16.55 5.92 -18.60
CA THR A 345 15.13 5.56 -18.45
C THR A 345 14.21 6.61 -19.11
N ALA A 346 14.52 7.89 -18.92
CA ALA A 346 13.83 9.00 -19.60
C ALA A 346 14.02 8.94 -21.13
N TYR A 347 15.25 8.69 -21.60
CA TYR A 347 15.55 8.54 -23.03
C TYR A 347 14.75 7.40 -23.68
N VAL A 348 14.77 6.20 -23.09
CA VAL A 348 14.03 5.03 -23.62
C VAL A 348 12.53 5.31 -23.67
N THR A 349 11.97 5.95 -22.64
CA THR A 349 10.54 6.34 -22.61
C THR A 349 10.20 7.32 -23.74
N LYS A 350 11.06 8.33 -23.96
CA LYS A 350 10.91 9.32 -25.04
C LYS A 350 11.03 8.69 -26.43
N VAL A 351 11.92 7.70 -26.61
CA VAL A 351 12.02 6.91 -27.86
C VAL A 351 10.75 6.10 -28.13
N LEU A 352 10.16 5.46 -27.11
CA LEU A 352 8.91 4.71 -27.27
C LEU A 352 7.74 5.62 -27.71
N LEU A 353 7.62 6.83 -27.13
CA LEU A 353 6.63 7.83 -27.54
C LEU A 353 6.84 8.26 -29.01
N LEU A 354 8.07 8.64 -29.36
CA LEU A 354 8.43 9.10 -30.70
C LEU A 354 8.26 8.01 -31.76
N TRP A 355 8.59 6.75 -31.45
CA TRP A 355 8.44 5.64 -32.40
C TRP A 355 6.96 5.35 -32.70
N ILE A 356 6.08 5.44 -31.70
CA ILE A 356 4.62 5.34 -31.91
C ILE A 356 4.12 6.51 -32.76
N MET A 357 4.58 7.75 -32.50
CA MET A 357 4.24 8.90 -33.33
C MET A 357 4.73 8.72 -34.78
N ALA A 358 5.93 8.18 -35.00
CA ALA A 358 6.45 7.89 -36.34
C ALA A 358 5.55 6.89 -37.10
N ARG A 359 5.08 5.83 -36.43
CA ARG A 359 4.13 4.86 -37.03
C ARG A 359 2.77 5.48 -37.34
N VAL A 360 2.23 6.33 -36.46
CA VAL A 360 0.93 6.99 -36.68
C VAL A 360 1.01 8.02 -37.82
N PHE A 361 2.13 8.72 -37.95
CA PHE A 361 2.33 9.75 -38.96
C PHE A 361 3.09 9.28 -40.22
N THR A 362 3.19 7.97 -40.47
CA THR A 362 3.81 7.36 -41.67
C THR A 362 3.49 8.08 -43.00
N PRO A 363 2.24 8.53 -43.28
CA PRO A 363 1.94 9.29 -44.51
C PRO A 363 2.71 10.63 -44.64
N PHE A 364 3.11 11.25 -43.53
CA PHE A 364 3.77 12.55 -43.49
C PHE A 364 5.30 12.41 -43.42
N ARG A 365 5.91 11.97 -44.54
CA ARG A 365 7.36 11.68 -44.66
C ARG A 365 8.29 12.74 -44.03
N LYS A 366 7.98 14.04 -44.13
CA LYS A 366 8.78 15.11 -43.52
C LYS A 366 8.76 15.09 -41.97
N ALA A 367 7.60 14.82 -41.37
CA ALA A 367 7.46 14.72 -39.92
C ALA A 367 8.16 13.45 -39.38
N VAL A 368 8.03 12.33 -40.09
CA VAL A 368 8.71 11.07 -39.76
C VAL A 368 10.23 11.22 -39.82
N LEU A 369 10.77 11.90 -40.85
CA LEU A 369 12.20 12.18 -40.96
C LEU A 369 12.70 13.08 -39.80
N PHE A 370 11.92 14.10 -39.42
CA PHE A 370 12.21 14.92 -38.24
C PHE A 370 12.25 14.10 -36.95
N ILE A 371 11.29 13.17 -36.75
CA ILE A 371 11.25 12.28 -35.58
C ILE A 371 12.52 11.42 -35.50
N TYR A 372 12.93 10.78 -36.59
CA TYR A 372 14.16 9.97 -36.60
C TYR A 372 15.42 10.82 -36.34
N GLY A 373 15.50 12.02 -36.92
CA GLY A 373 16.59 12.96 -36.63
C GLY A 373 16.63 13.41 -35.17
N PHE A 374 15.47 13.67 -34.57
CA PHE A 374 15.35 14.08 -33.16
C PHE A 374 15.72 12.94 -32.19
N MET A 375 15.35 11.69 -32.48
CA MET A 375 15.79 10.53 -31.70
C MET A 375 17.31 10.35 -31.74
N ALA A 376 17.94 10.51 -32.92
CA ALA A 376 19.40 10.47 -33.06
C ALA A 376 20.10 11.63 -32.32
N LEU A 377 19.53 12.84 -32.36
CA LEU A 377 20.05 13.99 -31.61
C LEU A 377 19.98 13.77 -30.09
N MET A 378 18.87 13.24 -29.58
CA MET A 378 18.75 12.89 -28.16
C MET A 378 19.74 11.79 -27.75
N LEU A 379 19.93 10.76 -28.59
CA LEU A 379 20.91 9.70 -28.32
C LEU A 379 22.34 10.27 -28.19
N ALA A 380 22.71 11.19 -29.10
CA ALA A 380 24.00 11.87 -29.11
C ALA A 380 24.22 12.78 -27.88
N TYR A 381 23.16 13.24 -27.22
CA TYR A 381 23.23 13.97 -25.95
C TYR A 381 23.30 13.02 -24.74
N TYR A 382 22.39 12.04 -24.65
CA TYR A 382 22.25 11.20 -23.46
C TYR A 382 23.44 10.25 -23.25
N ILE A 383 24.11 9.78 -24.32
CA ILE A 383 25.30 8.92 -24.16
C ILE A 383 26.44 9.66 -23.43
N PRO A 384 26.93 10.83 -23.89
CA PRO A 384 27.92 11.61 -23.14
C PRO A 384 27.44 12.01 -21.73
N ALA A 385 26.18 12.42 -21.59
CA ALA A 385 25.64 12.85 -20.28
C ALA A 385 25.68 11.72 -19.23
N VAL A 386 25.39 10.48 -19.63
CA VAL A 386 25.50 9.31 -18.75
C VAL A 386 26.96 9.00 -18.39
N ILE A 387 27.89 9.10 -19.34
CA ILE A 387 29.33 8.90 -19.08
C ILE A 387 29.85 9.94 -18.08
N VAL A 388 29.46 11.21 -18.23
CA VAL A 388 29.79 12.29 -17.29
C VAL A 388 29.20 12.02 -15.90
N LYS A 389 27.94 11.58 -15.81
CA LYS A 389 27.30 11.22 -14.53
C LYS A 389 27.96 10.01 -13.84
N ILE A 390 28.43 9.02 -14.60
CA ILE A 390 29.19 7.87 -14.05
C ILE A 390 30.58 8.31 -13.53
N ARG A 391 31.17 9.33 -14.15
CA ARG A 391 32.50 9.88 -13.81
C ARG A 391 32.41 11.26 -13.15
N ILE A 392 31.35 11.48 -12.37
CA ILE A 392 31.07 12.79 -11.75
C ILE A 392 32.12 13.18 -10.71
N CYS A 393 32.74 12.20 -10.06
CA CYS A 393 33.89 12.36 -9.17
C CYS A 393 35.01 11.41 -9.56
N ASP A 394 36.26 11.83 -9.32
CA ASP A 394 37.45 11.00 -9.41
C ASP A 394 38.21 11.02 -8.07
N PRO A 395 38.27 9.89 -7.32
CA PRO A 395 37.60 8.62 -7.59
C PRO A 395 36.08 8.67 -7.33
N ILE A 396 35.31 7.79 -7.99
CA ILE A 396 33.83 7.73 -7.89
C ILE A 396 33.35 7.61 -6.42
N SER A 397 34.13 6.93 -5.56
CA SER A 397 33.81 6.76 -4.13
C SER A 397 33.69 8.07 -3.34
N LEU A 398 34.29 9.16 -3.83
CA LEU A 398 34.19 10.48 -3.21
C LEU A 398 32.74 11.00 -3.13
N PHE A 399 31.88 10.58 -4.06
CA PHE A 399 30.46 10.99 -4.07
C PHE A 399 29.71 10.59 -2.79
N TRP A 400 30.07 9.44 -2.19
CA TRP A 400 29.40 8.93 -0.97
C TRP A 400 30.32 8.85 0.25
N ASP A 401 31.63 9.06 0.10
CA ASP A 401 32.58 9.14 1.21
C ASP A 401 33.51 10.36 1.09
N VAL A 402 33.13 11.42 1.81
CA VAL A 402 33.83 12.72 1.86
C VAL A 402 35.23 12.64 2.52
N LYS A 403 35.61 11.47 3.07
CA LYS A 403 36.96 11.25 3.63
C LYS A 403 38.01 10.86 2.59
N VAL A 404 37.58 10.56 1.36
CA VAL A 404 38.49 10.24 0.26
C VAL A 404 39.05 11.54 -0.33
N GLU A 405 40.32 11.56 -0.74
CA GLU A 405 40.89 12.69 -1.48
C GLU A 405 40.57 12.56 -2.98
N GLY A 406 40.16 13.66 -3.61
CA GLY A 406 39.82 13.71 -5.04
C GLY A 406 39.09 14.99 -5.43
N THR A 407 38.50 15.01 -6.62
CA THR A 407 37.66 16.12 -7.09
C THR A 407 36.36 15.64 -7.72
N CYS A 408 35.33 16.48 -7.64
CA CYS A 408 34.02 16.27 -8.28
C CYS A 408 33.68 17.43 -9.21
N LEU A 409 32.91 17.15 -10.26
CA LEU A 409 32.27 18.16 -11.09
C LEU A 409 31.07 18.77 -10.36
N ASP A 410 30.60 19.95 -10.77
CA ASP A 410 29.42 20.57 -10.18
C ASP A 410 28.14 19.77 -10.50
N GLU A 411 27.72 18.98 -9.52
CA GLU A 411 26.53 18.14 -9.53
C GLU A 411 25.26 18.94 -9.82
N THR A 412 25.15 20.15 -9.26
CA THR A 412 23.96 21.00 -9.41
C THR A 412 23.80 21.45 -10.85
N SER A 413 24.90 21.90 -11.47
CA SER A 413 24.91 22.29 -12.89
C SER A 413 24.61 21.12 -13.82
N ILE A 414 25.13 19.91 -13.54
CA ILE A 414 24.88 18.70 -14.35
C ILE A 414 23.41 18.27 -14.24
N ILE A 415 22.85 18.23 -13.03
CA ILE A 415 21.45 17.86 -12.79
C ILE A 415 20.49 18.89 -13.41
N LEU A 416 20.80 20.18 -13.30
CA LEU A 416 20.00 21.26 -13.90
C LEU A 416 19.99 21.17 -15.43
N ALA A 417 21.14 20.93 -16.06
CA ALA A 417 21.24 20.78 -17.51
C ALA A 417 20.40 19.60 -18.02
N ASP A 418 20.45 18.46 -17.34
CA ASP A 418 19.65 17.26 -17.67
C ASP A 418 18.14 17.51 -17.50
N ALA A 419 17.73 18.20 -16.43
CA ALA A 419 16.34 18.57 -16.19
C ALA A 419 15.79 19.55 -17.25
N VAL A 420 16.60 20.51 -17.70
CA VAL A 420 16.25 21.42 -18.80
C VAL A 420 16.08 20.66 -20.11
N VAL A 421 17.03 19.78 -20.48
CA VAL A 421 16.95 19.02 -21.74
C VAL A 421 15.78 18.03 -21.72
N SER A 422 15.50 17.37 -20.59
CA SER A 422 14.30 16.53 -20.44
C SER A 422 13.03 17.36 -20.66
N SER A 423 12.88 18.48 -19.97
CA SER A 423 11.69 19.35 -20.06
C SER A 423 11.47 19.93 -21.46
N VAL A 424 12.54 20.35 -22.15
CA VAL A 424 12.46 20.86 -23.53
C VAL A 424 12.09 19.75 -24.51
N SER A 425 12.64 18.55 -24.36
CA SER A 425 12.29 17.41 -25.22
C SER A 425 10.85 16.93 -24.99
N ASP A 426 10.36 16.94 -23.75
CA ASP A 426 8.96 16.67 -23.41
C ASP A 426 8.00 17.66 -24.09
N LEU A 427 8.31 18.97 -24.05
CA LEU A 427 7.54 20.00 -24.75
C LEU A 427 7.52 19.79 -26.27
N ILE A 428 8.66 19.45 -26.89
CA ILE A 428 8.74 19.12 -28.32
C ILE A 428 7.82 17.95 -28.66
N ILE A 429 7.86 16.87 -27.87
CA ILE A 429 7.01 15.67 -28.07
C ILE A 429 5.52 16.02 -27.93
N LEU A 430 5.15 16.86 -26.95
CA LEU A 430 3.76 17.30 -26.75
C LEU A 430 3.22 18.13 -27.93
N PHE A 431 4.02 19.06 -28.45
CA PHE A 431 3.59 19.97 -29.51
C PHE A 431 3.62 19.34 -30.92
N LEU A 432 4.53 18.40 -31.17
CA LEU A 432 4.72 17.73 -32.46
C LEU A 432 3.41 17.25 -33.16
N PRO A 433 2.48 16.55 -32.48
CA PRO A 433 1.22 16.11 -33.10
C PRO A 433 0.14 17.20 -33.26
N LEU A 434 0.26 18.39 -32.65
CA LEU A 434 -0.80 19.42 -32.74
C LEU A 434 -0.96 19.98 -34.18
N PRO A 435 0.09 20.45 -34.88
CA PRO A 435 -0.07 20.91 -36.27
C PRO A 435 -0.59 19.82 -37.21
N LEU A 436 -0.13 18.58 -37.00
CA LEU A 436 -0.50 17.40 -37.80
C LEU A 436 -1.94 16.93 -37.58
N THR A 437 -2.51 17.18 -36.40
CA THR A 437 -3.93 16.86 -36.11
C THR A 437 -4.89 17.98 -36.47
N MET A 438 -4.42 19.22 -36.63
CA MET A 438 -5.24 20.34 -37.12
C MET A 438 -5.47 20.31 -38.63
N THR A 439 -4.57 19.71 -39.41
CA THR A 439 -4.73 19.53 -40.87
C THR A 439 -5.63 18.35 -41.25
N LEU A 440 -5.95 17.46 -40.30
CA LEU A 440 -6.71 16.24 -40.55
C LEU A 440 -8.23 16.45 -40.33
N GLN A 441 -9.02 16.29 -41.38
CA GLN A 441 -10.47 16.52 -41.37
C GLN A 441 -11.23 15.37 -40.67
N MET A 442 -11.19 15.34 -39.33
CA MET A 442 -11.89 14.32 -38.52
C MET A 442 -13.22 14.82 -37.94
N SER A 443 -14.19 13.90 -37.78
CA SER A 443 -15.45 14.18 -37.09
C SER A 443 -15.23 14.56 -35.61
N LYS A 444 -16.08 15.44 -35.06
CA LYS A 444 -15.89 16.02 -33.71
C LYS A 444 -15.66 14.96 -32.61
N LYS A 445 -16.35 13.81 -32.68
CA LYS A 445 -16.16 12.68 -31.74
C LYS A 445 -14.78 12.02 -31.84
N LYS A 446 -14.26 11.81 -33.06
CA LYS A 446 -12.89 11.29 -33.26
C LYS A 446 -11.84 12.29 -32.77
N LYS A 447 -12.03 13.59 -33.07
CA LYS A 447 -11.14 14.68 -32.64
C LYS A 447 -11.01 14.79 -31.11
N MET A 448 -12.12 14.69 -30.37
CA MET A 448 -12.08 14.69 -28.89
C MET A 448 -11.28 13.53 -28.30
N ARG A 449 -11.33 12.33 -28.90
CA ARG A 449 -10.56 11.17 -28.43
C ARG A 449 -9.05 11.39 -28.58
N VAL A 450 -8.63 11.98 -29.69
CA VAL A 450 -7.21 12.31 -29.95
C VAL A 450 -6.73 13.39 -28.97
N ILE A 451 -7.53 14.43 -28.73
CA ILE A 451 -7.22 15.48 -27.75
C ILE A 451 -7.09 14.89 -26.33
N ALA A 452 -7.94 13.94 -25.94
CA ALA A 452 -7.86 13.30 -24.62
C ALA A 452 -6.57 12.48 -24.43
N ILE A 453 -6.16 11.70 -25.44
CA ILE A 453 -4.88 10.95 -25.40
C ILE A 453 -3.69 11.93 -25.33
N LEU A 454 -3.77 13.05 -26.04
CA LEU A 454 -2.72 14.06 -26.02
C LEU A 454 -2.65 14.86 -24.71
N GLY A 455 -3.82 15.11 -24.09
CA GLY A 455 -3.92 15.76 -22.78
C GLY A 455 -3.26 14.95 -21.65
N ALA A 456 -3.32 13.61 -21.71
CA ALA A 456 -2.61 12.75 -20.77
C ALA A 456 -1.08 12.97 -20.83
N GLY A 457 -0.52 13.12 -22.03
CA GLY A 457 0.90 13.46 -22.22
C GLY A 457 1.28 14.82 -21.63
N GLY A 458 0.35 15.78 -21.60
CA GLY A 458 0.55 17.08 -20.96
C GLY A 458 0.80 16.99 -19.44
N ILE A 459 0.30 15.95 -18.77
CA ILE A 459 0.52 15.74 -17.33
C ILE A 459 1.98 15.33 -17.06
N ALA A 460 2.59 14.50 -17.91
CA ALA A 460 4.01 14.15 -17.80
C ALA A 460 4.91 15.39 -17.97
N VAL A 461 4.58 16.24 -18.95
CA VAL A 461 5.31 17.50 -19.20
C VAL A 461 5.19 18.44 -18.00
N ALA A 462 4.00 18.54 -17.39
CA ALA A 462 3.80 19.32 -16.16
C ALA A 462 4.65 18.79 -14.99
N ALA A 463 4.73 17.46 -14.81
CA ALA A 463 5.60 16.85 -13.79
C ALA A 463 7.10 17.18 -14.02
N SER A 464 7.57 17.12 -15.27
CA SER A 464 8.94 17.48 -15.66
C SER A 464 9.25 18.97 -15.37
N ILE A 465 8.32 19.88 -15.68
CA ILE A 465 8.43 21.32 -15.39
C ILE A 465 8.44 21.59 -13.86
N ILE A 466 7.53 20.97 -13.10
CA ILE A 466 7.50 21.13 -11.63
C ILE A 466 8.80 20.62 -11.01
N ARG A 467 9.35 19.50 -11.51
CA ARG A 467 10.66 18.99 -11.08
C ARG A 467 11.78 19.99 -11.38
N LEU A 468 11.82 20.57 -12.58
CA LEU A 468 12.81 21.59 -12.94
C LEU A 468 12.74 22.80 -11.99
N VAL A 469 11.54 23.28 -11.68
CA VAL A 469 11.33 24.37 -10.70
C VAL A 469 11.83 23.96 -9.31
N LEU A 470 11.55 22.75 -8.84
CA LEU A 470 12.05 22.26 -7.55
C LEU A 470 13.58 22.15 -7.51
N ILE A 471 14.23 21.65 -8.58
CA ILE A 471 15.70 21.58 -8.66
C ILE A 471 16.30 22.99 -8.51
N VAL A 472 15.75 24.00 -9.18
CA VAL A 472 16.20 25.39 -9.05
C VAL A 472 15.97 25.98 -7.65
N LEU A 473 14.83 25.66 -7.01
CA LEU A 473 14.48 26.21 -5.69
C LEU A 473 15.13 25.48 -4.50
N THR A 474 15.48 24.19 -4.63
CA THR A 474 15.96 23.35 -3.52
C THR A 474 17.39 22.83 -3.67
N GLY A 475 18.07 23.12 -4.79
CA GLY A 475 19.45 22.70 -5.07
C GLY A 475 20.53 23.19 -4.08
N GLN A 476 20.21 24.11 -3.17
CA GLN A 476 21.09 24.53 -2.06
C GLN A 476 20.42 24.45 -0.67
N SER A 477 19.36 23.65 -0.52
CA SER A 477 18.70 23.46 0.77
C SER A 477 19.55 22.59 1.72
N LYS A 478 19.47 22.85 3.03
CA LYS A 478 20.15 22.02 4.05
C LYS A 478 19.57 20.61 4.17
N ASP A 479 18.32 20.42 3.73
CA ASP A 479 17.58 19.15 3.75
C ASP A 479 17.65 18.42 2.41
N ALA A 480 18.88 18.11 1.98
CA ALA A 480 19.16 17.44 0.71
C ALA A 480 18.40 16.12 0.53
N THR A 481 18.21 15.35 1.62
CA THR A 481 17.46 14.08 1.64
C THR A 481 16.00 14.24 1.24
N LEU A 482 15.30 15.21 1.84
CA LEU A 482 13.89 15.49 1.57
C LEU A 482 13.69 16.11 0.18
N ALA A 483 14.58 17.03 -0.22
CA ALA A 483 14.59 17.64 -1.55
C ALA A 483 14.78 16.58 -2.65
N PHE A 484 15.77 15.70 -2.49
CA PHE A 484 16.06 14.60 -3.41
C PHE A 484 14.84 13.68 -3.61
N MET A 485 14.18 13.25 -2.51
CA MET A 485 13.01 12.37 -2.62
C MET A 485 11.85 13.02 -3.39
N ARG A 486 11.57 14.31 -3.15
CA ARG A 486 10.53 15.06 -3.88
C ARG A 486 10.85 15.17 -5.38
N ILE A 487 12.11 15.46 -5.72
CA ILE A 487 12.61 15.53 -7.11
C ILE A 487 12.51 14.14 -7.78
N ASN A 488 12.88 13.07 -7.07
CA ASN A 488 12.81 11.70 -7.60
C ASN A 488 11.38 11.25 -7.86
N MET A 489 10.44 11.50 -6.94
CA MET A 489 9.02 11.13 -7.13
C MET A 489 8.43 11.74 -8.40
N LEU A 490 8.73 13.01 -8.71
CA LEU A 490 8.29 13.66 -9.94
C LEU A 490 8.97 13.10 -11.20
N GLY A 491 10.24 12.70 -11.11
CA GLY A 491 10.92 11.99 -12.20
C GLY A 491 10.34 10.61 -12.49
N ASN A 492 9.95 9.87 -11.45
CA ASN A 492 9.24 8.59 -11.59
C ASN A 492 7.85 8.81 -12.19
N ALA A 493 7.15 9.89 -11.81
CA ALA A 493 5.85 10.26 -12.38
C ALA A 493 5.94 10.62 -13.88
N GLU A 494 6.92 11.42 -14.29
CA GLU A 494 7.20 11.73 -15.71
C GLU A 494 7.35 10.43 -16.53
N VAL A 495 8.24 9.54 -16.10
CA VAL A 495 8.52 8.26 -16.78
C VAL A 495 7.29 7.37 -16.82
N ALA A 496 6.61 7.16 -15.68
CA ALA A 496 5.46 6.27 -15.58
C ALA A 496 4.28 6.78 -16.43
N ILE A 497 3.97 8.08 -16.38
CA ILE A 497 2.91 8.68 -17.21
C ILE A 497 3.30 8.61 -18.69
N GLY A 498 4.58 8.81 -19.03
CA GLY A 498 5.09 8.61 -20.39
C GLY A 498 4.84 7.20 -20.92
N VAL A 499 5.15 6.16 -20.14
CA VAL A 499 4.87 4.75 -20.48
C VAL A 499 3.37 4.45 -20.53
N ILE A 500 2.55 5.03 -19.65
CA ILE A 500 1.09 4.90 -19.76
C ILE A 500 0.60 5.50 -21.08
N CYS A 501 1.13 6.66 -21.47
CA CYS A 501 0.76 7.35 -22.72
C CYS A 501 1.15 6.57 -23.98
N THR A 502 2.26 5.81 -23.99
CA THR A 502 2.60 4.92 -25.12
C THR A 502 1.61 3.76 -25.27
N CYS A 503 1.07 3.25 -24.15
CA CYS A 503 0.09 2.16 -24.15
C CYS A 503 -1.33 2.58 -24.55
N LEU A 504 -1.71 3.87 -24.36
CA LEU A 504 -3.08 4.35 -24.61
C LEU A 504 -3.61 4.06 -26.03
N PRO A 505 -2.88 4.29 -27.14
CA PRO A 505 -3.39 4.02 -28.49
C PRO A 505 -3.76 2.56 -28.71
N ALA A 506 -2.92 1.62 -28.26
CA ALA A 506 -3.12 0.18 -28.40
C ALA A 506 -4.31 -0.31 -27.56
N LEU A 507 -4.40 0.11 -26.29
CA LEU A 507 -5.55 -0.16 -25.43
C LEU A 507 -6.85 0.37 -26.07
N SER A 508 -6.78 1.56 -26.69
CA SER A 508 -7.93 2.17 -27.39
C SER A 508 -8.39 1.38 -28.63
N ALA A 509 -7.53 0.56 -29.24
CA ALA A 509 -7.86 -0.32 -30.34
C ALA A 509 -8.46 -1.64 -29.83
N LEU A 510 -7.82 -2.24 -28.81
CA LEU A 510 -8.29 -3.47 -28.16
C LEU A 510 -9.72 -3.32 -27.60
N VAL A 511 -9.99 -2.23 -26.86
CA VAL A 511 -11.33 -1.96 -26.30
C VAL A 511 -12.39 -1.86 -27.40
N LYS A 512 -12.08 -1.29 -28.57
CA LYS A 512 -13.03 -1.26 -29.70
C LYS A 512 -13.30 -2.64 -30.27
N ARG A 513 -12.29 -3.50 -30.37
CA ARG A 513 -12.44 -4.87 -30.87
C ARG A 513 -13.36 -5.68 -29.97
N VAL A 514 -13.08 -5.68 -28.67
CA VAL A 514 -13.90 -6.37 -27.65
C VAL A 514 -15.33 -5.82 -27.59
N PHE A 515 -15.53 -4.48 -27.62
CA PHE A 515 -16.89 -3.92 -27.64
C PHE A 515 -17.66 -4.22 -28.92
N ASN A 516 -17.00 -4.30 -30.09
CA ASN A 516 -17.65 -4.66 -31.33
C ASN A 516 -18.03 -6.15 -31.35
N GLU A 517 -17.15 -7.04 -30.87
CA GLU A 517 -17.43 -8.47 -30.71
C GLU A 517 -18.62 -8.68 -29.73
N TYR A 518 -18.59 -8.04 -28.56
CA TYR A 518 -19.66 -8.13 -27.55
C TYR A 518 -20.99 -7.46 -27.98
N SER A 519 -20.92 -6.44 -28.84
CA SER A 519 -22.12 -5.80 -29.40
C SER A 519 -22.73 -6.59 -30.56
N SER A 520 -21.96 -7.46 -31.22
CA SER A 520 -22.50 -8.42 -32.20
C SER A 520 -23.23 -9.57 -31.51
N ASP A 521 -22.70 -10.11 -30.41
CA ASP A 521 -23.35 -11.19 -29.64
C ASP A 521 -24.75 -10.78 -29.12
N LYS A 522 -24.93 -9.52 -28.73
CA LYS A 522 -26.23 -9.01 -28.27
C LYS A 522 -27.31 -8.94 -29.36
N GLN A 523 -26.96 -8.93 -30.66
CA GLN A 523 -27.97 -8.92 -31.72
C GLN A 523 -28.58 -10.30 -32.03
N THR A 524 -28.06 -11.39 -31.42
CA THR A 524 -28.55 -12.76 -31.67
C THR A 524 -29.64 -13.21 -30.69
N TYR A 525 -29.92 -12.46 -29.62
CA TYR A 525 -30.83 -12.89 -28.52
C TYR A 525 -32.14 -12.10 -28.34
N GLU A 526 -32.39 -11.03 -29.11
CA GLU A 526 -33.71 -10.34 -29.14
C GLU A 526 -34.42 -10.54 -30.48
N SER A 527 -35.08 -11.69 -30.66
CA SER A 527 -36.06 -11.90 -31.73
C SER A 527 -37.09 -12.99 -31.38
N GLU A 528 -37.76 -12.83 -30.25
CA GLU A 528 -39.03 -13.51 -30.00
C GLU A 528 -40.04 -12.51 -29.39
N TYR A 529 -41.32 -12.63 -29.75
CA TYR A 529 -42.45 -11.80 -29.29
C TYR A 529 -42.47 -10.31 -29.68
N LYS A 530 -42.88 -10.03 -30.92
CA LYS A 530 -43.95 -9.02 -31.15
C LYS A 530 -44.73 -9.27 -32.44
N LEU A 531 -46.00 -9.64 -32.28
CA LEU A 531 -46.98 -9.82 -33.35
C LEU A 531 -47.59 -8.46 -33.76
N THR A 532 -48.32 -8.46 -34.88
CA THR A 532 -49.29 -7.42 -35.33
C THR A 532 -48.75 -6.05 -35.74
N SER A 533 -48.52 -5.86 -37.04
CA SER A 533 -49.45 -5.09 -37.87
C SER A 533 -49.26 -5.45 -39.35
N MET A 534 -50.35 -5.78 -40.06
CA MET A 534 -50.32 -6.08 -41.49
C MET A 534 -50.47 -4.81 -42.32
N ASN A 535 -49.67 -4.67 -43.38
CA ASN A 535 -50.23 -4.19 -44.64
C ASN A 535 -49.55 -4.86 -45.85
N ASN A 536 -50.30 -5.05 -46.92
CA ASN A 536 -49.95 -5.95 -48.02
C ASN A 536 -48.93 -5.35 -48.99
N GLN A 537 -47.95 -6.14 -49.46
CA GLN A 537 -47.86 -6.51 -50.89
C GLN A 537 -46.85 -7.64 -51.18
N THR A 538 -47.41 -8.69 -51.81
CA THR A 538 -46.87 -9.83 -52.56
C THR A 538 -45.39 -9.95 -53.00
N LYS A 539 -44.93 -11.21 -52.92
CA LYS A 539 -43.97 -11.95 -53.79
C LYS A 539 -42.44 -11.79 -53.57
N THR A 540 -41.93 -12.76 -52.78
CA THR A 540 -40.78 -13.64 -53.09
C THR A 540 -39.67 -13.16 -54.03
N GLU A 541 -38.45 -13.07 -53.47
CA GLU A 541 -37.36 -13.99 -53.85
C GLU A 541 -36.30 -14.12 -52.73
N ARG A 542 -35.75 -15.33 -52.55
CA ARG A 542 -34.65 -15.61 -51.60
C ARG A 542 -33.31 -15.37 -52.29
N SER A 543 -32.52 -14.40 -51.85
CA SER A 543 -31.09 -14.34 -52.18
C SER A 543 -30.22 -14.50 -50.94
N ARG A 544 -29.43 -15.58 -50.95
CA ARG A 544 -28.53 -15.99 -49.86
C ARG A 544 -27.20 -15.26 -50.02
N LYS A 545 -26.97 -14.18 -49.27
CA LYS A 545 -25.65 -13.53 -49.25
C LYS A 545 -24.61 -14.49 -48.70
N GLN A 546 -23.61 -14.78 -49.53
CA GLN A 546 -22.41 -15.53 -49.19
C GLN A 546 -21.51 -14.60 -48.37
N VAL A 547 -21.11 -15.02 -47.17
CA VAL A 547 -20.13 -14.29 -46.37
C VAL A 547 -18.75 -14.75 -46.82
N THR A 548 -18.02 -13.89 -47.51
CA THR A 548 -16.60 -14.10 -47.81
C THR A 548 -15.80 -13.87 -46.53
N VAL A 549 -15.09 -14.90 -46.07
CA VAL A 549 -14.10 -14.75 -45.00
C VAL A 549 -12.91 -14.00 -45.59
N GLN A 550 -12.56 -12.86 -45.03
CA GLN A 550 -11.40 -12.09 -45.42
C GLN A 550 -10.19 -12.59 -44.62
N GLU A 551 -9.11 -12.93 -45.31
CA GLU A 551 -7.87 -13.42 -44.69
C GLU A 551 -7.19 -12.33 -43.83
N ALA A 552 -6.30 -12.75 -42.93
CA ALA A 552 -5.67 -11.89 -41.94
C ALA A 552 -4.72 -10.86 -42.60
N ASP A 553 -5.12 -9.60 -42.56
CA ASP A 553 -4.30 -8.47 -43.00
C ASP A 553 -3.36 -7.97 -41.88
N SER A 554 -2.28 -7.30 -42.27
CA SER A 554 -1.18 -6.94 -41.36
C SER A 554 -1.46 -5.73 -40.45
N ASP A 555 -0.70 -5.62 -39.35
CA ASP A 555 -0.86 -4.55 -38.34
C ASP A 555 -0.71 -3.11 -38.86
N GLU A 556 -0.15 -2.89 -40.06
CA GLU A 556 -0.04 -1.55 -40.67
C GLU A 556 -1.41 -0.96 -41.05
N ASP A 557 -2.31 -1.76 -41.66
CA ASP A 557 -3.56 -1.23 -42.23
C ASP A 557 -4.62 -0.85 -41.19
N MET A 558 -4.60 -1.48 -40.01
CA MET A 558 -5.56 -1.18 -38.95
C MET A 558 -5.35 0.21 -38.31
N LEU A 559 -4.13 0.77 -38.41
CA LEU A 559 -3.80 2.11 -37.92
C LEU A 559 -4.08 3.20 -38.98
N VAL A 560 -3.78 2.94 -40.25
CA VAL A 560 -3.89 3.94 -41.33
C VAL A 560 -5.33 4.12 -41.82
N SER A 561 -6.13 3.05 -41.88
CA SER A 561 -7.53 3.05 -42.33
C SER A 561 -8.47 4.01 -41.58
N ASN A 562 -8.09 4.47 -40.38
CA ASN A 562 -8.87 5.45 -39.61
C ASN A 562 -8.62 6.92 -40.00
N ALA A 563 -7.61 7.21 -40.84
CA ALA A 563 -7.17 8.57 -41.20
C ALA A 563 -7.60 9.02 -42.60
N GLN A 564 -7.88 8.11 -43.55
CA GLN A 564 -8.29 8.43 -44.92
C GLN A 564 -9.47 7.57 -45.38
N SER A 565 -10.68 8.14 -45.32
CA SER A 565 -11.87 7.57 -45.96
C SER A 565 -12.69 8.70 -46.59
N ASN A 566 -12.41 9.04 -47.85
CA ASN A 566 -13.22 9.97 -48.62
C ASN A 566 -14.52 9.28 -49.09
N PRO A 567 -15.62 10.03 -49.28
CA PRO A 567 -16.92 9.44 -49.63
C PRO A 567 -16.98 9.09 -51.12
N THR A 568 -17.16 7.81 -51.44
CA THR A 568 -17.45 7.36 -52.81
C THR A 568 -18.91 7.64 -53.14
N GLN A 569 -19.14 8.59 -54.04
CA GLN A 569 -20.47 8.92 -54.54
C GLN A 569 -20.85 7.92 -55.64
N THR A 570 -21.91 7.13 -55.44
CA THR A 570 -22.36 6.14 -56.43
C THR A 570 -23.50 6.71 -57.27
N THR A 571 -23.21 7.06 -58.53
CA THR A 571 -24.22 7.49 -59.50
C THR A 571 -25.00 6.28 -60.02
N ILE A 572 -26.33 6.38 -60.03
CA ILE A 572 -27.21 5.35 -60.60
C ILE A 572 -27.34 5.56 -62.11
N TYR A 573 -27.10 4.53 -62.89
CA TYR A 573 -27.61 4.38 -64.25
C TYR A 573 -28.59 3.21 -64.28
N GLY A 574 -29.74 3.42 -64.94
CA GLY A 574 -30.69 2.37 -65.31
C GLY A 574 -30.77 2.24 -66.83
N ASP A 575 -31.58 1.28 -67.29
CA ASP A 575 -31.81 0.82 -68.68
C ASP A 575 -30.86 -0.32 -69.13
N ALA A 576 -31.31 -1.35 -69.86
CA ALA A 576 -32.66 -1.87 -70.12
C ALA A 576 -32.59 -3.38 -70.47
N GLU A 577 -33.74 -4.04 -70.69
CA GLU A 577 -33.81 -5.47 -71.04
C GLU A 577 -33.15 -5.82 -72.40
N GLU A 578 -32.58 -7.03 -72.53
CA GLU A 578 -32.89 -7.91 -73.67
C GLU A 578 -32.57 -9.40 -73.40
N ARG A 579 -33.06 -10.29 -74.28
CA ARG A 579 -33.24 -11.75 -74.06
C ARG A 579 -32.19 -12.62 -74.78
N GLY A 580 -31.85 -13.81 -74.29
CA GLY A 580 -31.24 -14.85 -75.16
C GLY A 580 -30.52 -16.06 -74.55
N PHE A 581 -31.17 -17.24 -74.59
CA PHE A 581 -30.67 -18.62 -74.83
C PHE A 581 -29.19 -19.09 -74.62
N SER A 582 -29.08 -20.24 -73.91
CA SER A 582 -28.37 -21.51 -74.28
C SER A 582 -26.92 -21.88 -73.83
N HIS A 583 -26.74 -23.21 -73.59
CA HIS A 583 -25.53 -24.06 -73.35
C HIS A 583 -24.67 -23.82 -72.08
N ALA A 584 -24.33 -24.81 -71.22
CA ALA A 584 -23.56 -26.08 -71.38
C ALA A 584 -22.06 -25.80 -71.67
N SER A 585 -21.02 -26.25 -70.94
CA SER A 585 -20.67 -27.55 -70.28
C SER A 585 -19.38 -27.40 -69.42
N THR A 586 -19.24 -27.94 -68.19
CA THR A 586 -18.58 -29.23 -67.74
C THR A 586 -17.02 -29.28 -67.65
N VAL A 587 -16.48 -29.90 -66.56
CA VAL A 587 -15.07 -30.37 -66.26
C VAL A 587 -14.04 -29.28 -65.86
N GLY A 588 -13.08 -29.45 -64.91
CA GLY A 588 -12.80 -30.49 -63.89
C GLY A 588 -11.32 -30.50 -63.39
N GLY A 589 -11.05 -30.90 -62.12
CA GLY A 589 -9.69 -31.06 -61.51
C GLY A 589 -9.65 -30.66 -60.00
N ILE A 590 -9.61 -31.57 -59.01
CA ILE A 590 -8.45 -32.30 -58.41
C ILE A 590 -7.35 -31.32 -57.91
N GLY A 591 -6.95 -31.22 -56.63
CA GLY A 591 -7.29 -31.83 -55.33
C GLY A 591 -6.76 -30.90 -54.20
N ILE A 592 -6.53 -31.25 -52.92
CA ILE A 592 -6.60 -32.51 -52.13
C ILE A 592 -7.00 -32.10 -50.68
N THR A 593 -7.79 -32.90 -49.96
CA THR A 593 -8.28 -32.60 -48.59
C THR A 593 -7.60 -33.45 -47.52
N ARG A 594 -7.25 -32.88 -46.36
CA ARG A 594 -6.77 -33.64 -45.18
C ARG A 594 -7.65 -33.35 -43.97
N THR A 595 -8.58 -34.26 -43.68
CA THR A 595 -9.47 -34.18 -42.51
C THR A 595 -8.77 -34.72 -41.27
N VAL A 596 -8.86 -33.99 -40.15
CA VAL A 596 -8.53 -34.50 -38.81
C VAL A 596 -9.79 -34.36 -37.96
N ASN A 597 -10.42 -35.49 -37.62
CA ASN A 597 -11.51 -35.52 -36.67
C ASN A 597 -10.94 -35.48 -35.25
N VAL A 598 -11.43 -34.55 -34.43
CA VAL A 598 -11.20 -34.55 -32.98
C VAL A 598 -12.56 -34.73 -32.29
N SER A 599 -12.69 -35.83 -31.55
CA SER A 599 -13.87 -36.14 -30.75
C SER A 599 -13.55 -35.94 -29.27
N THR A 600 -14.32 -35.09 -28.58
CA THR A 600 -14.12 -34.80 -27.16
C THR A 600 -15.15 -35.54 -26.32
N SER A 601 -14.72 -36.45 -25.44
CA SER A 601 -15.56 -37.09 -24.43
C SER A 601 -15.46 -36.37 -23.10
N VAL A 602 -16.61 -36.05 -22.49
CA VAL A 602 -16.69 -35.39 -21.17
C VAL A 602 -17.05 -36.43 -20.11
N GLU A 603 -16.17 -36.63 -19.12
CA GLU A 603 -16.51 -37.36 -17.90
C GLU A 603 -16.91 -36.37 -16.80
N SER A 604 -18.16 -36.45 -16.34
CA SER A 604 -18.63 -35.80 -15.13
C SER A 604 -18.42 -36.71 -13.92
N ARG A 605 -17.61 -36.29 -12.93
CA ARG A 605 -17.64 -36.93 -11.60
C ARG A 605 -18.70 -36.27 -10.73
N SER A 606 -19.56 -37.09 -10.15
CA SER A 606 -20.55 -36.71 -9.13
C SER A 606 -20.33 -37.53 -7.87
N HIS A 607 -20.47 -36.85 -6.72
CA HIS A 607 -20.20 -37.29 -5.34
C HIS A 607 -18.73 -37.27 -4.92
#